data_AF-A0AAD0X864-F1
#
_entry.id   AF-A0AAD0X864-F1
#
_cell.length_a   1.000
_cell.length_b   1.000
_cell.length_c   1.000
_cell.angle_alpha   90.00
_cell.angle_beta   90.00
_cell.angle_gamma   90.00
#
_symmetry.space_group_name_H-M   'P 1'
#
loop_
_entity.id
_entity.type
_entity.pdbx_description
1 polymer ?
#
loop_
_entity_poly.entity_id
_entity_poly.type
_entity_poly.pdbx_seq_one_letter_code
_entity_poly.pdbx_strand_id
1 'polypeptide(L)'
;MSTEYSKEQKIASNKYSGIKSRVKKKPGYDLENFWKREEFIKWYIQTEKKCFYCNSTDIEIKSFYERTTSKRKITRGKNLEIDRKEDKEYSEDNCTFICYWCNNAKSDVFFSDEFKSIGLAIGSVIKSNC
;
A
#
# COMPACT_ATOMS: atom_id res chain seq x y z
N MET A 1 -16.76 -12.37 -23.79
CA MET A 1 -17.45 -12.52 -22.50
C MET A 1 -16.91 -11.47 -21.55
N SER A 2 -17.73 -10.48 -21.17
CA SER A 2 -17.34 -9.50 -20.15
C SER A 2 -17.28 -10.22 -18.81
N THR A 3 -16.08 -10.63 -18.39
CA THR A 3 -15.87 -11.18 -17.05
C THR A 3 -16.11 -10.07 -16.05
N GLU A 4 -17.23 -10.14 -15.33
CA GLU A 4 -17.52 -9.17 -14.29
C GLU A 4 -16.45 -9.30 -13.20
N TYR A 5 -15.75 -8.20 -12.90
CA TYR A 5 -14.74 -8.21 -11.84
C TYR A 5 -15.36 -8.58 -10.49
N SER A 6 -14.68 -9.45 -9.75
CA SER A 6 -14.94 -9.66 -8.32
C SER A 6 -14.80 -8.36 -7.53
N LYS A 7 -15.34 -8.30 -6.31
CA LYS A 7 -15.23 -7.12 -5.44
C LYS A 7 -13.76 -6.71 -5.23
N GLU A 8 -12.87 -7.67 -5.02
CA GLU A 8 -11.43 -7.42 -4.83
C GLU A 8 -10.74 -6.94 -6.10
N GLN A 9 -11.10 -7.52 -7.25
CA GLN A 9 -10.61 -7.05 -8.55
C GLN A 9 -11.08 -5.62 -8.84
N LYS A 10 -12.33 -5.27 -8.49
CA LYS A 10 -12.83 -3.89 -8.58
C LYS A 10 -12.01 -2.93 -7.71
N ILE A 11 -11.68 -3.33 -6.47
CA ILE A 11 -10.81 -2.54 -5.57
C ILE A 11 -9.41 -2.37 -6.15
N ALA A 12 -8.78 -3.45 -6.61
CA ALA A 12 -7.45 -3.43 -7.22
C ALA A 12 -7.44 -2.53 -8.48
N SER A 13 -8.42 -2.70 -9.37
CA SER A 13 -8.57 -1.90 -10.58
C SER A 13 -8.71 -0.40 -10.28
N ASN A 14 -9.45 -0.04 -9.23
CA ASN A 14 -9.56 1.35 -8.77
C ASN A 14 -8.23 1.89 -8.23
N LYS A 15 -7.47 1.09 -7.46
CA LYS A 15 -6.13 1.46 -6.99
C LYS A 15 -5.18 1.70 -8.16
N TYR A 16 -5.19 0.81 -9.15
CA TYR A 16 -4.41 0.97 -10.38
C TYR A 16 -4.74 2.27 -11.11
N SER A 17 -6.03 2.55 -11.34
CA SER A 17 -6.47 3.80 -11.97
C SER A 17 -6.01 5.05 -11.20
N GLY A 18 -5.95 4.97 -9.86
CA GLY A 18 -5.39 6.01 -9.01
C GLY A 18 -3.87 6.18 -9.12
N ILE A 19 -3.10 5.10 -9.31
CA ILE A 19 -1.67 5.18 -9.61
C ILE A 19 -1.48 5.80 -11.01
N LYS A 20 -2.20 5.29 -12.02
CA LYS A 20 -2.13 5.74 -13.41
C LYS A 20 -2.40 7.24 -13.52
N SER A 21 -3.42 7.76 -12.83
CA SER A 21 -3.74 9.19 -12.85
C SER A 21 -2.67 10.07 -12.18
N ARG A 22 -1.97 9.56 -11.16
CA ARG A 22 -0.86 10.26 -10.49
C ARG A 22 0.38 10.33 -11.38
N VAL A 23 0.73 9.23 -12.02
CA VAL A 23 1.96 9.17 -12.83
C VAL A 23 1.80 9.80 -14.22
N LYS A 24 0.58 9.83 -14.79
CA LYS A 24 0.29 10.51 -16.07
C LYS A 24 0.71 11.99 -16.11
N LYS A 25 0.87 12.64 -14.95
CA LYS A 25 1.34 14.02 -14.83
C LYS A 25 2.86 14.17 -15.01
N LYS A 26 3.61 13.06 -14.96
CA LYS A 26 5.07 13.05 -15.12
C LYS A 26 5.41 12.81 -16.60
N PRO A 27 6.18 13.71 -17.26
CA PRO A 27 6.61 13.50 -18.65
C PRO A 27 7.37 12.17 -18.80
N GLY A 28 7.07 11.42 -19.86
CA GLY A 28 7.74 10.14 -20.16
C GLY A 28 7.31 8.95 -19.30
N TYR A 29 6.40 9.13 -18.34
CA TYR A 29 5.91 8.03 -17.51
C TYR A 29 4.55 7.52 -18.03
N ASP A 30 4.56 6.34 -18.66
CA ASP A 30 3.36 5.50 -18.84
C ASP A 30 3.39 4.26 -17.92
N LEU A 31 2.39 4.13 -17.04
CA LEU A 31 2.28 2.98 -16.13
C LEU A 31 2.17 1.65 -16.85
N GLU A 32 1.47 1.61 -18.00
CA GLU A 32 1.25 0.35 -18.74
C GLU A 32 2.57 -0.26 -19.26
N ASN A 33 3.63 0.55 -19.40
CA ASN A 33 4.94 0.07 -19.83
C ASN A 33 5.71 -0.65 -18.72
N PHE A 34 5.41 -0.36 -17.45
CA PHE A 34 6.12 -0.91 -16.29
C PHE A 34 5.30 -1.93 -15.51
N TRP A 35 3.98 -1.79 -15.54
CA TRP A 35 3.09 -2.67 -14.81
C TRP A 35 1.70 -2.66 -15.44
N LYS A 36 1.35 -3.71 -16.20
CA LYS A 36 0.05 -3.78 -16.86
C LYS A 36 -1.05 -3.91 -15.82
N ARG A 37 -2.25 -3.40 -16.14
CA ARG A 37 -3.40 -3.46 -15.24
C ARG A 37 -3.70 -4.88 -14.76
N GLU A 38 -3.68 -5.86 -15.66
CA GLU A 38 -4.00 -7.25 -15.34
C GLU A 38 -2.97 -7.87 -14.39
N GLU A 39 -1.68 -7.58 -14.61
CA GLU A 39 -0.57 -8.00 -13.76
C GLU A 39 -0.67 -7.36 -12.37
N PHE A 40 -0.98 -6.06 -12.31
CA PHE A 40 -1.21 -5.36 -11.05
C PHE A 40 -2.39 -5.95 -10.28
N ILE A 41 -3.52 -6.25 -10.96
CA ILE A 41 -4.70 -6.84 -10.30
C ILE A 41 -4.35 -8.22 -9.75
N LYS A 42 -3.62 -9.03 -10.53
CA LYS A 42 -3.15 -10.35 -10.09
C LYS A 42 -2.23 -10.24 -8.87
N TRP A 43 -1.21 -9.40 -8.93
CA TRP A 43 -0.32 -9.10 -7.80
C TRP A 43 -1.12 -8.66 -6.58
N TYR A 44 -2.02 -7.69 -6.75
CA TYR A 44 -2.80 -7.16 -5.65
C TYR A 44 -3.59 -8.27 -4.97
N ILE A 45 -4.22 -9.19 -5.69
CA ILE A 45 -5.06 -10.23 -5.07
C ILE A 45 -4.21 -11.33 -4.44
N GLN A 46 -3.10 -11.69 -5.06
CA GLN A 46 -2.26 -12.81 -4.63
C GLN A 46 -1.27 -12.44 -3.52
N THR A 47 -0.87 -11.17 -3.43
CA THR A 47 0.05 -10.70 -2.40
C THR A 47 -0.63 -10.62 -1.04
N GLU A 48 0.00 -11.24 -0.05
CA GLU A 48 -0.42 -11.21 1.35
C GLU A 48 -0.68 -9.76 1.83
N LYS A 49 -1.83 -9.55 2.48
CA LYS A 49 -2.23 -8.24 3.01
C LYS A 49 -1.55 -7.96 4.34
N LYS A 50 -0.26 -7.63 4.25
CA LYS A 50 0.61 -7.32 5.39
C LYS A 50 1.47 -6.09 5.09
N CYS A 51 1.68 -5.24 6.09
CA CYS A 51 2.61 -4.11 5.97
C CYS A 51 4.05 -4.61 5.87
N PHE A 52 4.78 -4.17 4.85
CA PHE A 52 6.19 -4.53 4.62
C PHE A 52 7.13 -4.14 5.76
N TYR A 53 6.91 -2.97 6.38
CA TYR A 53 7.82 -2.46 7.41
C TYR A 53 7.47 -2.95 8.82
N CYS A 54 6.19 -2.95 9.20
CA CYS A 54 5.77 -3.33 10.56
C CYS A 54 5.31 -4.77 10.71
N ASN A 55 5.19 -5.51 9.60
CA ASN A 55 4.73 -6.90 9.57
C ASN A 55 3.34 -7.13 10.18
N SER A 56 2.55 -6.08 10.38
CA SER A 56 1.16 -6.22 10.83
C SER A 56 0.25 -6.55 9.65
N THR A 57 -0.64 -7.51 9.85
CA THR A 57 -1.67 -7.88 8.87
C THR A 57 -2.73 -6.78 8.74
N ASP A 58 -3.49 -6.79 7.65
CA ASP A 58 -4.61 -5.87 7.46
C ASP A 58 -5.67 -5.98 8.57
N ILE A 59 -5.86 -7.17 9.15
CA ILE A 59 -6.77 -7.41 10.29
C ILE A 59 -6.26 -6.70 11.55
N GLU A 60 -4.99 -6.91 11.91
CA GLU A 60 -4.34 -6.25 13.06
C GLU A 60 -4.39 -4.73 12.92
N ILE A 61 -4.04 -4.22 11.74
CA ILE A 61 -4.08 -2.80 11.42
C ILE A 61 -5.49 -2.22 11.60
N LYS A 62 -6.52 -2.92 11.12
CA LYS A 62 -7.92 -2.49 11.28
C LYS A 62 -8.35 -2.47 12.74
N SER A 63 -8.08 -3.54 13.50
CA SER A 63 -8.37 -3.62 14.95
C SER A 63 -7.72 -2.44 15.69
N PHE A 64 -6.42 -2.22 15.46
CA PHE A 64 -5.72 -1.10 16.10
C PHE A 64 -6.28 0.25 15.65
N TYR A 65 -6.65 0.41 14.37
CA TYR A 65 -7.23 1.65 13.87
C TYR A 65 -8.55 1.97 14.56
N GLU A 66 -9.44 0.99 14.75
CA GLU A 66 -10.74 1.15 15.41
C GLU A 66 -10.63 1.82 16.78
N ARG A 67 -9.60 1.47 17.55
CA ARG A 67 -9.32 2.06 18.88
C ARG A 67 -8.86 3.51 18.87
N THR A 68 -8.36 4.01 17.74
CA THR A 68 -7.84 5.39 17.67
C THR A 68 -8.96 6.44 17.48
N THR A 69 -8.76 7.67 17.93
CA THR A 69 -9.69 8.80 17.66
C THR A 69 -9.19 9.71 16.53
N SER A 70 -8.28 9.20 15.69
CA SER A 70 -7.61 10.00 14.67
C SER A 70 -8.58 10.60 13.66
N LYS A 71 -8.53 11.93 13.46
CA LYS A 71 -9.27 12.64 12.40
C LYS A 71 -8.89 12.15 11.00
N ARG A 72 -7.71 11.53 10.84
CA ARG A 72 -7.24 10.94 9.58
C ARG A 72 -8.05 9.72 9.16
N LYS A 73 -8.84 9.12 10.07
CA LYS A 73 -9.76 8.01 9.77
C LYS A 73 -10.71 8.29 8.61
N ILE A 74 -11.07 9.55 8.41
CA ILE A 74 -12.01 9.96 7.36
C ILE A 74 -11.40 9.72 5.98
N THR A 75 -10.10 9.94 5.81
CA THR A 75 -9.45 9.99 4.49
C THR A 75 -8.36 8.96 4.26
N ARG A 76 -7.75 8.40 5.31
CA ARG A 76 -6.62 7.46 5.24
C ARG A 76 -6.68 6.38 6.32
N GLY A 77 -5.80 5.38 6.21
CA GLY A 77 -5.50 4.40 7.26
C GLY A 77 -6.46 3.23 7.45
N LYS A 78 -7.60 3.19 6.75
CA LYS A 78 -8.54 2.05 6.85
C LYS A 78 -8.10 0.77 6.14
N ASN A 79 -7.18 0.89 5.18
CA ASN A 79 -6.66 -0.22 4.39
C ASN A 79 -5.17 0.01 4.15
N LEU A 80 -4.44 -1.06 3.87
CA LEU A 80 -3.07 -0.97 3.36
C LEU A 80 -3.00 -0.06 2.12
N GLU A 81 -1.95 0.76 2.10
CA GLU A 81 -1.56 1.63 1.01
C GLU A 81 -0.49 0.93 0.17
N ILE A 82 -0.26 1.43 -1.04
CA ILE A 82 0.80 0.93 -1.92
C ILE A 82 1.91 1.96 -1.89
N ASP A 83 3.11 1.49 -1.59
CA ASP A 83 4.33 2.30 -1.55
C ASP A 83 5.35 1.79 -2.54
N ARG A 84 6.30 2.66 -2.88
CA ARG A 84 7.47 2.30 -3.68
C ARG A 84 8.66 2.19 -2.73
N LYS A 85 9.35 1.05 -2.77
CA LYS A 85 10.55 0.81 -1.93
C LYS A 85 11.66 1.81 -2.26
N GLU A 86 11.78 2.15 -3.54
CA GLU A 86 12.69 3.16 -4.07
C GLU A 86 11.93 4.21 -4.88
N ASP A 87 12.49 5.41 -5.06
CA ASP A 87 11.90 6.47 -5.91
C ASP A 87 12.08 6.21 -7.42
N LYS A 88 11.69 5.02 -7.84
CA LYS A 88 11.62 4.55 -9.24
C LYS A 88 10.16 4.40 -9.67
N GLU A 89 9.91 3.85 -10.84
CA GLU A 89 8.58 3.54 -11.34
C GLU A 89 7.87 2.50 -10.45
N TYR A 90 6.55 2.61 -10.38
CA TYR A 90 5.66 1.55 -9.92
C TYR A 90 5.82 0.33 -10.84
N SER A 91 6.26 -0.77 -10.23
CA SER A 91 6.36 -2.10 -10.83
C SER A 91 6.10 -3.14 -9.74
N GLU A 92 5.86 -4.39 -10.14
CA GLU A 92 5.68 -5.49 -9.20
C GLU A 92 6.85 -5.60 -8.20
N ASP A 93 8.08 -5.43 -8.67
CA ASP A 93 9.28 -5.54 -7.85
C ASP A 93 9.56 -4.30 -6.99
N ASN A 94 9.08 -3.11 -7.36
CA ASN A 94 9.33 -1.89 -6.60
C ASN A 94 8.18 -1.55 -5.64
N CYS A 95 7.02 -2.19 -5.77
CA CYS A 95 5.86 -1.88 -4.95
C CYS A 95 5.59 -2.89 -3.84
N THR A 96 5.04 -2.38 -2.73
CA THR A 96 4.67 -3.20 -1.58
C THR A 96 3.48 -2.62 -0.84
N PHE A 97 2.84 -3.43 0.00
CA PHE A 97 1.79 -2.97 0.90
C PHE A 97 2.38 -2.39 2.16
N ILE A 98 1.88 -1.22 2.58
CA ILE A 98 2.27 -0.60 3.85
C ILE A 98 1.08 -0.02 4.58
N CYS A 99 1.13 -0.01 5.91
CA CYS A 99 0.11 0.65 6.71
C CYS A 99 0.29 2.17 6.67
N TYR A 100 -0.78 2.91 6.95
CA TYR A 100 -0.76 4.36 6.94
C TYR A 100 0.29 4.96 7.90
N TRP A 101 0.48 4.38 9.09
CA TRP A 101 1.45 4.88 10.06
C TRP A 101 2.88 4.73 9.56
N CYS A 102 3.23 3.55 9.02
CA CYS A 102 4.54 3.35 8.40
C CYS A 102 4.74 4.28 7.21
N ASN A 103 3.75 4.43 6.33
CA ASN A 103 3.86 5.36 5.21
C ASN A 103 4.13 6.79 5.67
N ASN A 104 3.31 7.26 6.62
CA ASN A 104 3.37 8.62 7.11
C ASN A 104 4.66 8.90 7.90
N ALA A 105 5.17 7.92 8.64
CA ALA A 105 6.41 8.05 9.40
C ALA A 105 7.66 7.86 8.54
N LYS A 106 7.63 6.99 7.52
CA LYS A 106 8.72 6.84 6.56
C LYS A 106 8.91 8.12 5.75
N SER A 107 7.80 8.68 5.25
CA SER A 107 7.81 9.87 4.40
C SER A 107 8.78 9.75 3.21
N ASP A 108 9.20 10.87 2.66
CA ASP A 108 10.31 11.01 1.71
C ASP A 108 11.68 11.14 2.40
N VAL A 109 11.73 11.05 3.74
CA VAL A 109 12.95 11.22 4.55
C VAL A 109 13.80 9.95 4.62
N PHE A 110 13.19 8.78 4.82
CA PHE A 110 13.93 7.54 5.05
C PHE A 110 13.94 6.62 3.82
N PHE A 111 15.07 5.98 3.56
CA PHE A 111 15.13 4.82 2.65
C PHE A 111 14.45 3.60 3.29
N SER A 112 14.06 2.62 2.46
CA SER A 112 13.38 1.40 2.92
C SER A 112 14.17 0.69 4.02
N ASP A 113 15.47 0.52 3.84
CA ASP A 113 16.30 -0.23 4.78
C ASP A 113 16.53 0.50 6.10
N GLU A 114 16.66 1.83 6.05
CA GLU A 114 16.76 2.69 7.24
C GLU A 114 15.47 2.63 8.07
N PHE A 115 14.32 2.61 7.40
CA PHE A 115 13.02 2.64 8.08
C PHE A 115 12.62 1.27 8.67
N LYS A 116 13.28 0.18 8.29
CA LYS A 116 12.86 -1.19 8.65
C LYS A 116 12.81 -1.41 10.17
N SER A 117 13.80 -0.96 10.92
CA SER A 117 13.84 -1.09 12.38
C SER A 117 12.73 -0.26 13.07
N ILE A 118 12.48 0.95 12.58
CA ILE A 118 11.39 1.82 13.06
C ILE A 118 10.03 1.17 12.79
N GLY A 119 9.86 0.62 11.59
CA GLY A 119 8.66 -0.12 11.20
C GLY A 119 8.37 -1.29 12.15
N LEU A 120 9.37 -2.09 12.49
CA LEU A 120 9.21 -3.20 13.43
C LEU A 120 8.77 -2.74 14.82
N ALA A 121 9.31 -1.62 15.32
CA ALA A 121 8.89 -1.04 16.59
C ALA A 121 7.42 -0.59 16.56
N ILE A 122 6.97 0.05 15.47
CA ILE A 122 5.55 0.38 15.25
C ILE A 122 4.70 -0.91 15.28
N GLY A 123 5.17 -1.97 14.62
CA GLY A 123 4.49 -3.25 14.54
C GLY A 123 4.29 -3.91 15.91
N SER A 124 5.31 -3.84 16.77
CA SER A 124 5.21 -4.32 18.15
C SER A 124 4.10 -3.62 18.93
N VAL A 125 3.95 -2.29 18.77
CA VAL A 125 2.89 -1.54 19.46
C VAL A 125 1.51 -1.92 18.91
N ILE A 126 1.37 -2.01 17.59
CA ILE A 126 0.12 -2.41 16.94
C ILE A 126 -0.32 -3.77 17.49
N LYS A 127 0.54 -4.79 17.37
CA LYS A 127 0.20 -6.18 17.69
C LYS A 127 -0.11 -6.41 19.17
N SER A 128 0.58 -5.71 20.07
CA SER A 128 0.27 -5.76 21.51
C SER A 128 -1.04 -5.06 21.89
N ASN A 129 -1.69 -4.40 20.93
CA ASN A 129 -2.92 -3.64 21.11
C ASN A 129 -4.02 -4.06 20.10
N CYS A 130 -3.87 -5.21 19.45
CA CYS A 130 -4.86 -5.77 18.53
C CYS A 130 -5.83 -6.72 19.21
#